data_AF-A0A099I7W2-F1
#
_entry.id   AF-A0A099I7W2-F1
#
_cell.length_a   1.000
_cell.length_b   1.000
_cell.length_c   1.000
_cell.angle_alpha   90.00
_cell.angle_beta   90.00
_cell.angle_gamma   90.00
#
_symmetry.space_group_name_H-M   'P 1'
#
loop_
_entity.id
_entity.type
_entity.pdbx_description
1 polymer ?
#
loop_
_entity_poly.entity_id
_entity_poly.type
_entity_poly.pdbx_seq_one_letter_code
_entity_poly.pdbx_strand_id
1 'polypeptide(L)'
;MKKAKDLVSYVKEKAAKDKTIYVLGAFGNNFTSAFLEQKCNQLAWNQENRGFLSGYVDKGYQAFDCVGLIKAFLWDDDPSNYKASEDENEVMMYDRAKVKGMIASMPERPGILVFMPGHVGVYIGNGYVVECTPNMPLGGWGVLKTKFAGRGWTKWAEYARISYEKTTSKPSNNKPANKPSNKKPDQYLTKDSKVEFVKKMRVEKYDAANDWIYSSVVGGWFSPSICKEVSAADGKKDQYFANTNAEFTIPGTFTVSKVDEANNLAYLKELGFWVKCGALIEVKEGK
;
A
#
# COMPACT_ATOMS: atom_id res chain seq x y z
N MET A 1 -6.34 -2.17 26.29
CA MET A 1 -5.88 -2.33 24.89
C MET A 1 -5.91 -0.96 24.23
N LYS A 2 -4.84 -0.54 23.56
CA LYS A 2 -4.75 0.78 22.93
C LYS A 2 -5.73 0.89 21.76
N LYS A 3 -6.25 2.09 21.46
CA LYS A 3 -7.32 2.28 20.45
C LYS A 3 -6.76 2.80 19.13
N ALA A 4 -7.44 2.46 18.02
CA ALA A 4 -7.08 2.89 16.68
C ALA A 4 -7.00 4.41 16.54
N LYS A 5 -7.92 5.15 17.18
CA LYS A 5 -7.90 6.63 17.18
C LYS A 5 -6.68 7.21 17.89
N ASP A 6 -6.20 6.55 18.95
CA ASP A 6 -5.04 7.00 19.71
C ASP A 6 -3.75 6.73 18.91
N LEU A 7 -3.70 5.60 18.18
CA LEU A 7 -2.63 5.32 17.21
C LEU A 7 -2.58 6.40 16.13
N VAL A 8 -3.72 6.78 15.55
CA VAL A 8 -3.80 7.82 14.52
C VAL A 8 -3.29 9.16 15.04
N SER A 9 -3.68 9.55 16.25
CA SER A 9 -3.19 10.78 16.88
C SER A 9 -1.68 10.73 17.10
N TYR A 10 -1.17 9.62 17.64
CA TYR A 10 0.25 9.42 17.89
C TYR A 10 1.09 9.52 16.61
N VAL A 11 0.73 8.79 15.55
CA VAL A 11 1.53 8.81 14.31
C VAL A 11 1.48 10.17 13.61
N LYS A 12 0.34 10.89 13.69
CA LYS A 12 0.24 12.27 13.20
C LYS A 12 1.17 13.21 13.97
N GLU A 13 1.23 13.08 15.30
CA GLU A 13 2.16 13.84 16.12
C GLU A 13 3.61 13.56 15.71
N LYS A 14 3.98 12.29 15.52
CA LYS A 14 5.33 11.91 15.09
C LYS A 14 5.68 12.42 13.69
N ALA A 15 4.75 12.37 12.75
CA ALA A 15 4.94 12.93 11.41
C ALA A 15 5.08 14.46 11.41
N ALA A 16 4.58 15.14 12.44
CA ALA A 16 4.72 16.59 12.61
C ALA A 16 6.01 16.98 13.36
N LYS A 17 6.79 16.03 13.89
CA LYS A 17 8.07 16.28 14.54
C LYS A 17 9.20 16.31 13.52
N ASP A 18 9.94 17.41 13.48
CA ASP A 18 11.08 17.59 12.55
C ASP A 18 12.29 16.69 12.85
N LYS A 19 12.30 16.04 14.02
CA LYS A 19 13.43 15.25 14.51
C LYS A 19 13.09 13.76 14.66
N THR A 20 12.59 13.16 13.58
CA THR A 20 12.49 11.71 13.45
C THR A 20 13.43 11.19 12.37
N ILE A 21 13.95 9.97 12.53
CA ILE A 21 14.87 9.34 11.58
C ILE A 21 14.56 7.86 11.43
N TYR A 22 14.73 7.33 10.22
CA TYR A 22 14.60 5.90 9.97
C TYR A 22 15.88 5.17 10.37
N VAL A 23 15.77 4.18 11.25
CA VAL A 23 16.86 3.25 11.61
C VAL A 23 16.24 1.87 11.78
N LEU A 24 16.71 0.88 11.01
CA LEU A 24 16.16 -0.47 11.06
C LEU A 24 16.33 -1.07 12.45
N GLY A 25 15.25 -1.60 13.03
CA GLY A 25 15.22 -2.17 14.37
C GLY A 25 15.08 -1.15 15.50
N ALA A 26 14.75 0.11 15.21
CA ALA A 26 14.48 1.14 16.21
C ALA A 26 12.97 1.34 16.45
N PHE A 27 12.59 1.70 17.67
CA PHE A 27 11.18 1.81 18.09
C PHE A 27 10.95 2.97 19.07
N GLY A 28 11.49 4.14 18.73
CA GLY A 28 11.39 5.36 19.54
C GLY A 28 12.64 5.70 20.33
N ASN A 29 13.77 5.04 20.02
CA ASN A 29 15.05 5.26 20.69
C ASN A 29 15.59 6.67 20.43
N ASN A 30 16.21 7.27 21.44
CA ASN A 30 17.06 8.44 21.23
C ASN A 30 18.22 8.05 20.32
N PHE A 31 18.41 8.79 19.22
CA PHE A 31 19.39 8.42 18.21
C PHE A 31 20.77 8.95 18.59
N THR A 32 21.52 8.15 19.35
CA THR A 32 22.88 8.47 19.81
C THR A 32 23.93 7.74 18.98
N SER A 33 25.19 8.20 19.05
CA SER A 33 26.31 7.51 18.39
C SER A 33 26.43 6.05 18.84
N ALA A 34 26.26 5.79 20.14
CA ALA A 34 26.30 4.45 20.71
C ALA A 34 25.16 3.56 20.21
N PHE A 35 23.95 4.11 20.07
CA PHE A 35 22.80 3.37 19.53
C PHE A 35 23.00 3.04 18.05
N LEU A 36 23.54 3.96 17.25
CA LEU A 36 23.89 3.69 15.86
C LEU A 36 24.93 2.58 15.75
N GLU A 37 26.00 2.62 16.54
CA GLU A 37 27.01 1.56 16.59
C GLU A 37 26.42 0.20 16.94
N GLN A 38 25.59 0.14 17.99
CA GLN A 38 24.87 -1.09 18.35
C GLN A 38 24.06 -1.63 17.17
N LYS A 39 23.31 -0.78 16.47
CA LYS A 39 22.42 -1.18 15.38
C LYS A 39 23.17 -1.55 14.09
N CYS A 40 24.31 -0.92 13.82
CA CYS A 40 25.22 -1.31 12.75
C CYS A 40 25.80 -2.71 12.97
N ASN A 41 26.17 -3.05 14.21
CA ASN A 41 26.69 -4.38 14.54
C ASN A 41 25.63 -5.47 14.46
N GLN A 42 24.34 -5.12 14.61
CA GLN A 42 23.22 -6.06 14.54
C GLN A 42 22.71 -6.28 13.11
N LEU A 43 22.73 -5.26 12.26
CA LEU A 43 21.98 -5.25 11.00
C LEU A 43 22.79 -4.61 9.87
N ALA A 44 23.09 -5.41 8.83
CA ALA A 44 23.88 -4.99 7.67
C ALA A 44 23.35 -3.70 7.00
N TRP A 45 22.03 -3.57 6.87
CA TRP A 45 21.43 -2.36 6.28
C TRP A 45 21.82 -1.08 7.03
N ASN A 46 21.87 -1.10 8.37
CA ASN A 46 22.29 0.07 9.14
C ASN A 46 23.79 0.35 8.95
N GLN A 47 24.61 -0.69 8.83
CA GLN A 47 26.05 -0.55 8.57
C GLN A 47 26.33 0.04 7.19
N GLU A 48 25.65 -0.44 6.15
CA GLU A 48 25.75 0.09 4.78
C GLU A 48 25.35 1.56 4.71
N ASN A 49 24.39 1.98 5.53
CA ASN A 49 23.88 3.36 5.57
C ASN A 49 24.49 4.21 6.68
N ARG A 50 25.53 3.72 7.38
CA ARG A 50 26.14 4.38 8.54
C ARG A 50 26.59 5.80 8.26
N GLY A 51 27.19 6.06 7.08
CA GLY A 51 27.69 7.39 6.72
C GLY A 51 26.58 8.45 6.63
N PHE A 52 25.42 8.09 6.10
CA PHE A 52 24.25 8.97 6.10
C PHE A 52 23.69 9.13 7.52
N LEU A 53 23.50 8.01 8.22
CA LEU A 53 22.93 7.98 9.57
C LEU A 53 23.78 8.74 10.59
N SER A 54 25.11 8.75 10.49
CA SER A 54 25.98 9.53 11.39
C SER A 54 25.73 11.04 11.34
N GLY A 55 25.06 11.54 10.29
CA GLY A 55 24.64 12.94 10.22
C GLY A 55 23.57 13.33 11.25
N TYR A 56 22.90 12.35 11.88
CA TYR A 56 21.72 12.58 12.72
C TYR A 56 21.92 12.21 14.19
N VAL A 57 23.01 11.53 14.53
CA VAL A 57 23.29 11.11 15.91
C VAL A 57 23.52 12.31 16.84
N ASP A 58 23.10 12.17 18.09
CA ASP A 58 23.33 13.13 19.19
C ASP A 58 22.75 14.54 18.94
N LYS A 59 21.80 14.66 17.99
CA LYS A 59 21.12 15.93 17.62
C LYS A 59 19.67 16.02 18.12
N GLY A 60 19.27 15.08 18.98
CA GLY A 60 17.91 14.96 19.50
C GLY A 60 16.93 14.34 18.51
N TYR A 61 17.40 13.54 17.55
CA TYR A 61 16.55 12.73 16.69
C TYR A 61 16.00 11.51 17.45
N GLN A 62 14.75 11.18 17.19
CA GLN A 62 14.12 9.94 17.66
C GLN A 62 14.06 8.94 16.49
N ALA A 63 14.61 7.75 16.71
CA ALA A 63 14.77 6.72 15.70
C ALA A 63 13.61 5.71 15.72
N PHE A 64 13.09 5.39 14.55
CA PHE A 64 12.06 4.38 14.32
C PHE A 64 12.37 3.57 13.06
N ASP A 65 11.85 2.37 12.94
CA ASP A 65 11.54 1.76 11.65
C ASP A 65 10.02 1.72 11.43
N CYS A 66 9.57 1.09 10.34
CA CYS A 66 8.16 1.06 9.97
C CYS A 66 7.27 0.38 11.04
N VAL A 67 7.67 -0.80 11.52
CA VAL A 67 6.97 -1.53 12.59
C VAL A 67 7.23 -0.91 13.96
N GLY A 68 8.40 -0.35 14.15
CA GLY A 68 8.92 0.28 15.35
C GLY A 68 8.15 1.53 15.71
N LEU A 69 7.64 2.28 14.73
CA LEU A 69 6.68 3.36 14.98
C LEU A 69 5.40 2.84 15.65
N ILE A 70 4.88 1.69 15.22
CA ILE A 70 3.67 1.08 15.79
C ILE A 70 3.98 0.44 17.14
N LYS A 71 5.15 -0.20 17.29
CA LYS A 71 5.61 -0.79 18.56
C LYS A 71 5.86 0.29 19.62
N ALA A 72 6.47 1.40 19.25
CA ALA A 72 6.63 2.55 20.13
C ALA A 72 5.29 3.02 20.68
N PHE A 73 4.26 3.14 19.83
CA PHE A 73 2.91 3.43 20.32
C PHE A 73 2.43 2.37 21.33
N LEU A 74 2.62 1.08 21.07
CA LEU A 74 2.24 0.00 22.00
C LEU A 74 3.01 0.04 23.33
N TRP A 75 4.23 0.55 23.32
CA TRP A 75 5.15 0.62 24.46
C TRP A 75 5.25 2.02 25.06
N ASP A 76 4.21 2.83 24.90
CA ASP A 76 4.07 4.16 25.51
C ASP A 76 5.16 5.15 25.08
N ASP A 77 5.70 4.96 23.88
CA ASP A 77 6.81 5.73 23.30
C ASP A 77 8.09 5.71 24.15
N ASP A 78 8.22 4.69 24.99
CA ASP A 78 9.35 4.49 25.88
C ASP A 78 10.07 3.17 25.51
N PRO A 79 11.29 3.25 24.96
CA PRO A 79 12.07 2.07 24.61
C PRO A 79 12.37 1.12 25.77
N SER A 80 12.30 1.58 27.03
CA SER A 80 12.50 0.73 28.21
C SER A 80 11.36 -0.27 28.42
N ASN A 81 10.18 -0.01 27.83
CA ASN A 81 9.03 -0.92 27.84
C ASN A 81 9.13 -2.05 26.80
N TYR A 82 10.30 -2.27 26.18
CA TYR A 82 10.55 -3.35 25.24
C TYR A 82 10.17 -4.72 25.83
N LYS A 83 9.46 -5.53 25.03
CA LYS A 83 9.06 -6.89 25.38
C LYS A 83 9.36 -7.82 24.22
N ALA A 84 10.30 -8.75 24.43
CA ALA A 84 10.71 -9.71 23.40
C ALA A 84 9.54 -10.58 22.89
N SER A 85 8.59 -10.96 23.76
CA SER A 85 7.39 -11.71 23.37
C SER A 85 6.40 -10.90 22.51
N GLU A 86 6.59 -9.59 22.45
CA GLU A 86 5.79 -8.66 21.66
C GLU A 86 6.53 -8.11 20.43
N ASP A 87 7.80 -8.48 20.24
CA ASP A 87 8.65 -7.96 19.18
C ASP A 87 8.33 -8.64 17.84
N GLU A 88 7.60 -7.91 17.00
CA GLU A 88 7.07 -8.41 15.74
C GLU A 88 7.59 -7.60 14.55
N ASN A 89 7.72 -8.29 13.42
CA ASN A 89 7.87 -7.66 12.11
C ASN A 89 6.50 -7.49 11.43
N GLU A 90 6.49 -6.91 10.23
CA GLU A 90 5.28 -6.57 9.49
C GLU A 90 4.48 -7.81 9.06
N VAL A 91 5.19 -8.90 8.73
CA VAL A 91 4.56 -10.19 8.39
C VAL A 91 3.82 -10.74 9.60
N MET A 92 4.45 -10.77 10.77
CA MET A 92 3.84 -11.23 12.02
C MET A 92 2.64 -10.36 12.42
N MET A 93 2.74 -9.03 12.28
CA MET A 93 1.61 -8.12 12.55
C MET A 93 0.42 -8.41 11.64
N TYR A 94 0.65 -8.64 10.34
CA TYR A 94 -0.40 -9.02 9.40
C TYR A 94 -0.98 -10.40 9.70
N ASP A 95 -0.14 -11.39 10.00
CA ASP A 95 -0.56 -12.77 10.23
C ASP A 95 -1.42 -12.90 11.48
N ARG A 96 -1.08 -12.18 12.55
CA ARG A 96 -1.86 -12.14 13.80
C ARG A 96 -3.25 -11.51 13.64
N ALA A 97 -3.44 -10.61 12.67
CA ALA A 97 -4.71 -9.93 12.49
C ALA A 97 -5.82 -10.91 12.07
N LYS A 98 -6.98 -10.80 12.74
CA LYS A 98 -8.17 -11.61 12.44
C LYS A 98 -9.04 -10.98 11.34
N VAL A 99 -9.01 -9.65 11.25
CA VAL A 99 -9.71 -8.88 10.22
C VAL A 99 -8.65 -8.24 9.34
N LYS A 100 -8.53 -8.73 8.11
CA LYS A 100 -7.51 -8.32 7.15
C LYS A 100 -7.97 -8.63 5.73
N GLY A 101 -7.34 -8.01 4.74
CA GLY A 101 -7.68 -8.21 3.34
C GLY A 101 -6.63 -7.66 2.39
N MET A 102 -6.93 -7.74 1.10
CA MET A 102 -6.17 -7.05 0.06
C MET A 102 -6.52 -5.56 0.06
N ILE A 103 -5.57 -4.69 -0.29
CA ILE A 103 -5.71 -3.23 -0.16
C ILE A 103 -6.97 -2.66 -0.81
N ALA A 104 -7.46 -3.28 -1.89
CA ALA A 104 -8.62 -2.83 -2.65
C ALA A 104 -9.92 -2.93 -1.83
N SER A 105 -10.01 -3.85 -0.86
CA SER A 105 -11.15 -3.99 0.03
C SER A 105 -10.99 -3.23 1.35
N MET A 106 -9.97 -2.39 1.47
CA MET A 106 -9.71 -1.66 2.70
C MET A 106 -10.86 -0.71 3.01
N PRO A 107 -11.51 -0.82 4.18
CA PRO A 107 -12.54 0.13 4.55
C PRO A 107 -11.92 1.50 4.82
N GLU A 108 -12.66 2.56 4.48
CA GLU A 108 -12.27 3.96 4.76
C GLU A 108 -12.36 4.24 6.27
N ARG A 109 -11.38 3.75 7.03
CA ARG A 109 -11.36 3.84 8.49
C ARG A 109 -9.93 4.07 9.00
N PRO A 110 -9.66 5.22 9.64
CA PRO A 110 -8.36 5.50 10.22
C PRO A 110 -7.92 4.48 11.27
N GLY A 111 -6.61 4.27 11.35
CA GLY A 111 -5.94 3.38 12.29
C GLY A 111 -5.73 1.95 11.78
N ILE A 112 -6.21 1.65 10.57
CA ILE A 112 -5.90 0.40 9.87
C ILE A 112 -4.44 0.38 9.45
N LEU A 113 -3.78 -0.76 9.61
CA LEU A 113 -2.44 -0.96 9.08
C LEU A 113 -2.51 -1.32 7.61
N VAL A 114 -1.64 -0.72 6.80
CA VAL A 114 -1.49 -0.99 5.36
C VAL A 114 -0.10 -1.55 5.11
N PHE A 115 -0.02 -2.55 4.23
CA PHE A 115 1.20 -3.34 4.04
C PHE A 115 1.58 -3.45 2.58
N MET A 116 2.88 -3.46 2.33
CA MET A 116 3.51 -3.93 1.09
C MET A 116 4.71 -4.80 1.48
N PRO A 117 5.35 -5.52 0.54
CA PRO A 117 6.51 -6.36 0.89
C PRO A 117 7.56 -5.56 1.68
N GLY A 118 7.91 -6.03 2.88
CA GLY A 118 8.93 -5.42 3.74
C GLY A 118 8.51 -4.11 4.43
N HIS A 119 7.25 -3.68 4.35
CA HIS A 119 6.87 -2.36 4.86
C HIS A 119 5.42 -2.23 5.33
N VAL A 120 5.21 -1.41 6.36
CA VAL A 120 3.90 -1.13 6.97
C VAL A 120 3.73 0.37 7.21
N GLY A 121 2.48 0.84 7.11
CA GLY A 121 2.07 2.18 7.48
C GLY A 121 0.72 2.18 8.19
N VAL A 122 0.34 3.33 8.75
CA VAL A 122 -0.95 3.55 9.41
C VAL A 122 -1.81 4.44 8.53
N TYR A 123 -2.96 3.93 8.09
CA TYR A 123 -3.93 4.75 7.38
C TYR A 123 -4.55 5.79 8.31
N ILE A 124 -4.50 7.07 7.95
CA ILE A 124 -4.97 8.17 8.80
C ILE A 124 -6.25 8.86 8.27
N GLY A 125 -6.88 8.27 7.25
CA GLY A 125 -8.09 8.78 6.59
C GLY A 125 -7.79 9.74 5.43
N ASN A 126 -8.80 10.00 4.61
CA ASN A 126 -8.75 10.98 3.51
C ASN A 126 -7.63 10.72 2.50
N GLY A 127 -7.30 9.45 2.25
CA GLY A 127 -6.29 9.06 1.28
C GLY A 127 -4.84 9.30 1.74
N TYR A 128 -4.59 9.37 3.06
CA TYR A 128 -3.23 9.56 3.60
C TYR A 128 -2.82 8.42 4.55
N VAL A 129 -1.52 8.15 4.55
CA VAL A 129 -0.85 7.19 5.42
C VAL A 129 0.26 7.91 6.19
N VAL A 130 0.52 7.49 7.42
CA VAL A 130 1.78 7.80 8.09
C VAL A 130 2.64 6.55 8.15
N GLU A 131 3.90 6.67 7.75
CA GLU A 131 4.87 5.58 7.68
C GLU A 131 6.25 6.08 8.12
N CYS A 132 7.08 5.21 8.69
CA CYS A 132 8.49 5.50 8.88
C CYS A 132 9.29 4.84 7.77
N THR A 133 9.96 5.62 6.91
CA THR A 133 10.61 5.10 5.69
C THR A 133 11.93 5.81 5.40
N PRO A 134 12.94 5.12 4.83
CA PRO A 134 14.17 5.74 4.36
C PRO A 134 14.04 6.16 2.89
N ASN A 135 13.11 7.07 2.56
CA ASN A 135 12.77 7.38 1.17
C ASN A 135 12.80 8.89 0.90
N MET A 136 13.93 9.37 0.38
CA MET A 136 14.15 10.79 0.05
C MET A 136 13.08 11.36 -0.89
N PRO A 137 12.68 10.69 -2.00
CA PRO A 137 11.57 11.14 -2.85
C PRO A 137 10.21 11.34 -2.13
N LEU A 138 9.98 10.67 -1.00
CA LEU A 138 8.75 10.83 -0.21
C LEU A 138 8.83 11.94 0.83
N GLY A 139 9.98 12.59 0.99
CA GLY A 139 10.18 13.70 1.94
C GLY A 139 11.30 13.47 2.96
N GLY A 140 12.02 12.34 2.92
CA GLY A 140 13.20 12.12 3.75
C GLY A 140 13.30 10.73 4.38
N TRP A 141 14.18 10.61 5.36
CA TRP A 141 14.31 9.41 6.18
C TRP A 141 13.70 9.69 7.54
N GLY A 142 12.61 9.01 7.89
CA GLY A 142 11.90 9.25 9.14
C GLY A 142 10.40 9.01 9.03
N VAL A 143 9.64 9.59 9.95
CA VAL A 143 8.18 9.46 9.98
C VAL A 143 7.54 10.50 9.07
N LEU A 144 6.87 10.05 8.02
CA LEU A 144 6.33 10.90 6.96
C LEU A 144 4.83 10.68 6.78
N LYS A 145 4.10 11.75 6.44
CA LYS A 145 2.74 11.66 5.90
C LYS A 145 2.80 11.53 4.38
N THR A 146 2.35 10.41 3.85
CA THR A 146 2.38 10.10 2.42
C THR A 146 0.98 9.93 1.85
N LYS A 147 0.85 10.08 0.53
CA LYS A 147 -0.41 9.73 -0.17
C LYS A 147 -0.59 8.22 -0.14
N PHE A 148 -1.80 7.77 0.12
CA PHE A 148 -2.17 6.36 0.03
C PHE A 148 -2.10 5.86 -1.43
N ALA A 149 -2.74 6.60 -2.33
CA ALA A 149 -2.79 6.26 -3.75
C ALA A 149 -1.39 6.35 -4.39
N GLY A 150 -1.03 5.33 -5.18
CA GLY A 150 0.25 5.27 -5.89
C GLY A 150 1.44 4.85 -5.04
N ARG A 151 1.27 4.65 -3.73
CA ARG A 151 2.37 4.26 -2.81
C ARG A 151 2.76 2.78 -2.91
N GLY A 152 1.88 1.94 -3.47
CA GLY A 152 2.13 0.51 -3.72
C GLY A 152 1.65 -0.42 -2.60
N TRP A 153 0.74 0.03 -1.73
CA TRP A 153 0.13 -0.82 -0.71
C TRP A 153 -0.62 -1.99 -1.36
N THR A 154 -0.57 -3.18 -0.75
CA THR A 154 -1.13 -4.43 -1.31
C THR A 154 -2.09 -5.13 -0.36
N LYS A 155 -1.95 -4.93 0.96
CA LYS A 155 -2.78 -5.56 1.99
C LYS A 155 -3.14 -4.57 3.09
N TRP A 156 -4.20 -4.85 3.83
CA TRP A 156 -4.58 -4.10 5.03
C TRP A 156 -4.97 -5.03 6.17
N ALA A 157 -4.85 -4.57 7.41
CA ALA A 157 -5.29 -5.33 8.58
C ALA A 157 -5.71 -4.44 9.76
N GLU A 158 -6.70 -4.91 10.51
CA GLU A 158 -6.94 -4.50 11.89
C GLU A 158 -5.95 -5.24 12.79
N TYR A 159 -4.93 -4.54 13.26
CA TYR A 159 -3.87 -5.17 14.03
C TYR A 159 -4.40 -5.66 15.39
N ALA A 160 -4.12 -6.91 15.73
CA ALA A 160 -4.73 -7.60 16.87
C ALA A 160 -4.46 -6.97 18.25
N ARG A 161 -3.43 -6.11 18.37
CA ARG A 161 -3.11 -5.38 19.62
C ARG A 161 -3.74 -3.99 19.70
N ILE A 162 -4.50 -3.60 18.68
CA ILE A 162 -5.23 -2.35 18.59
C ILE A 162 -6.73 -2.64 18.64
N SER A 163 -7.44 -1.89 19.46
CA SER A 163 -8.90 -1.94 19.54
C SER A 163 -9.50 -0.99 18.50
N TYR A 164 -10.40 -1.53 17.69
CA TYR A 164 -11.17 -0.79 16.69
C TYR A 164 -12.61 -0.69 17.17
N GLU A 165 -13.20 0.50 17.03
CA GLU A 165 -14.62 0.68 17.33
C GLU A 165 -15.43 -0.18 16.34
N LYS A 166 -16.29 -1.06 16.87
CA LYS A 166 -17.21 -1.86 16.05
C LYS A 166 -18.20 -0.90 15.40
N THR A 167 -18.06 -0.68 14.10
CA THR A 167 -19.22 -0.27 13.30
C THR A 167 -20.20 -1.43 13.36
N THR A 168 -21.34 -1.24 14.03
CA THR A 168 -22.46 -2.17 14.03
C THR A 168 -23.07 -2.22 12.62
N SER A 169 -22.39 -2.85 11.67
CA SER A 169 -23.06 -3.43 10.50
C SER A 169 -23.82 -4.65 11.02
N LYS A 170 -25.07 -4.41 11.42
CA LYS A 170 -26.07 -5.46 11.66
C LYS A 170 -26.04 -6.39 10.43
N PRO A 171 -26.04 -7.73 10.56
CA PRO A 171 -26.12 -8.60 9.41
C PRO A 171 -27.46 -8.33 8.72
N SER A 172 -27.44 -7.75 7.52
CA SER A 172 -28.66 -7.59 6.74
C SER A 172 -29.04 -8.94 6.15
N ASN A 173 -29.76 -9.74 6.94
CA ASN A 173 -30.77 -10.60 6.36
C ASN A 173 -31.78 -9.69 5.67
N ASN A 174 -31.64 -9.48 4.36
CA ASN A 174 -32.70 -9.03 3.47
C ASN A 174 -32.34 -9.41 2.03
N LYS A 175 -32.95 -10.48 1.53
CA LYS A 175 -33.60 -10.42 0.20
C LYS A 175 -34.72 -9.35 0.34
N PRO A 176 -35.24 -8.64 -0.70
CA PRO A 176 -35.12 -8.85 -2.15
C PRO A 176 -35.11 -7.55 -3.01
N ALA A 177 -35.26 -7.74 -4.33
CA ALA A 177 -35.98 -6.89 -5.29
C ALA A 177 -35.26 -5.70 -5.96
N ASN A 178 -35.22 -5.81 -7.29
CA ASN A 178 -34.98 -4.77 -8.30
C ASN A 178 -35.53 -3.39 -7.94
N LYS A 179 -34.64 -2.39 -7.82
CA LYS A 179 -34.87 -1.03 -8.35
C LYS A 179 -33.53 -0.31 -8.54
N PRO A 180 -33.26 0.33 -9.69
CA PRO A 180 -31.96 0.92 -9.99
C PRO A 180 -31.81 2.25 -9.23
N SER A 181 -30.73 2.39 -8.47
CA SER A 181 -30.35 3.68 -7.87
C SER A 181 -29.00 4.10 -8.46
N ASN A 182 -28.89 5.37 -8.83
CA ASN A 182 -27.64 6.03 -9.24
C ASN A 182 -26.67 6.15 -8.06
N LYS A 183 -26.26 5.02 -7.47
CA LYS A 183 -25.13 4.93 -6.56
C LYS A 183 -23.86 5.00 -7.39
N LYS A 184 -22.86 5.76 -6.93
CA LYS A 184 -21.50 5.61 -7.44
C LYS A 184 -21.09 4.15 -7.20
N PRO A 185 -20.42 3.51 -8.19
CA PRO A 185 -19.98 2.13 -8.04
C PRO A 185 -19.14 1.95 -6.77
N ASP A 186 -19.39 0.87 -6.03
CA ASP A 186 -18.74 0.58 -4.77
C ASP A 186 -17.34 -0.05 -4.93
N GLN A 187 -16.93 -0.29 -6.18
CA GLN A 187 -15.65 -0.88 -6.58
C GLN A 187 -15.54 -2.37 -6.23
N TYR A 188 -16.67 -3.02 -5.90
CA TYR A 188 -16.79 -4.46 -5.75
C TYR A 188 -17.23 -5.08 -7.08
N LEU A 189 -16.24 -5.52 -7.86
CA LEU A 189 -16.51 -6.11 -9.17
C LEU A 189 -17.35 -7.38 -9.00
N THR A 190 -18.53 -7.38 -9.60
CA THR A 190 -19.41 -8.53 -9.73
C THR A 190 -19.57 -8.89 -11.20
N LYS A 191 -20.31 -9.96 -11.47
CA LYS A 191 -20.66 -10.29 -12.84
C LYS A 191 -21.46 -9.13 -13.45
N ASP A 192 -21.22 -8.81 -14.70
CA ASP A 192 -21.83 -7.71 -15.45
C ASP A 192 -21.41 -6.28 -15.01
N SER A 193 -20.52 -6.14 -14.02
CA SER A 193 -19.91 -4.84 -13.69
C SER A 193 -19.26 -4.24 -14.94
N LYS A 194 -19.44 -2.92 -15.12
CA LYS A 194 -18.74 -2.16 -16.15
C LYS A 194 -17.50 -1.52 -15.55
N VAL A 195 -16.36 -1.70 -16.19
CA VAL A 195 -15.07 -1.25 -15.71
C VAL A 195 -14.27 -0.53 -16.78
N GLU A 196 -13.41 0.39 -16.38
CA GLU A 196 -12.39 1.01 -17.21
C GLU A 196 -11.01 0.74 -16.61
N PHE A 197 -9.96 0.77 -17.41
CA PHE A 197 -8.61 0.67 -16.87
C PHE A 197 -8.17 1.96 -16.20
N VAL A 198 -7.28 1.85 -15.22
CA VAL A 198 -6.59 3.02 -14.65
C VAL A 198 -5.90 3.83 -15.74
N LYS A 199 -5.97 5.15 -15.62
CA LYS A 199 -5.65 6.10 -16.70
C LYS A 199 -4.19 6.13 -17.15
N LYS A 200 -3.26 5.49 -16.45
CA LYS A 200 -1.84 5.43 -16.83
C LYS A 200 -1.20 4.15 -16.29
N MET A 201 -0.64 3.35 -17.18
CA MET A 201 0.12 2.14 -16.88
C MET A 201 1.45 2.17 -17.63
N ARG A 202 2.40 1.31 -17.25
CA ARG A 202 3.72 1.23 -17.90
C ARG A 202 3.99 -0.16 -18.44
N VAL A 203 4.66 -0.20 -19.58
CA VAL A 203 5.25 -1.42 -20.12
C VAL A 203 6.51 -1.73 -19.32
N GLU A 204 6.55 -2.91 -18.73
CA GLU A 204 7.69 -3.37 -17.92
C GLU A 204 8.62 -4.30 -18.71
N LYS A 205 8.05 -5.09 -19.63
CA LYS A 205 8.81 -5.98 -20.52
C LYS A 205 8.13 -6.01 -21.90
N TYR A 206 8.92 -6.23 -22.94
CA TYR A 206 8.46 -6.42 -24.31
C TYR A 206 9.00 -7.76 -24.83
N ASP A 207 8.13 -8.53 -25.48
CA ASP A 207 8.47 -9.75 -26.19
C ASP A 207 8.31 -9.49 -27.69
N ALA A 208 9.44 -9.29 -28.37
CA ALA A 208 9.49 -8.99 -29.79
C ALA A 208 9.05 -10.17 -30.68
N ALA A 209 9.16 -11.42 -30.20
CA ALA A 209 8.81 -12.59 -30.99
C ALA A 209 7.30 -12.75 -31.15
N ASN A 210 6.54 -12.37 -30.12
CA ASN A 210 5.08 -12.48 -30.07
C ASN A 210 4.36 -11.12 -30.13
N ASP A 211 5.13 -10.03 -30.19
CA ASP A 211 4.65 -8.65 -30.07
C ASP A 211 3.77 -8.46 -28.83
N TRP A 212 4.26 -8.88 -27.67
CA TRP A 212 3.54 -8.80 -26.39
C TRP A 212 4.21 -7.82 -25.44
N ILE A 213 3.39 -7.14 -24.63
CA ILE A 213 3.86 -6.29 -23.53
C ILE A 213 3.45 -6.90 -22.21
N TYR A 214 4.33 -6.76 -21.20
CA TYR A 214 4.04 -7.17 -19.83
C TYR A 214 3.75 -5.94 -18.98
N SER A 215 2.69 -6.02 -18.17
CA SER A 215 2.44 -5.08 -17.08
C SER A 215 1.97 -5.83 -15.85
N SER A 216 2.70 -5.66 -14.75
CA SER A 216 2.32 -6.24 -13.45
C SER A 216 1.01 -5.66 -12.93
N VAL A 217 0.64 -4.45 -13.35
CA VAL A 217 -0.64 -3.77 -13.04
C VAL A 217 -1.80 -4.52 -13.68
N VAL A 218 -1.75 -4.75 -15.00
CA VAL A 218 -2.76 -5.53 -15.74
C VAL A 218 -2.78 -6.98 -15.25
N GLY A 219 -1.62 -7.53 -14.91
CA GLY A 219 -1.47 -8.85 -14.29
C GLY A 219 -0.81 -9.89 -15.18
N GLY A 220 -0.17 -9.50 -16.28
CA GLY A 220 0.46 -10.45 -17.19
C GLY A 220 0.89 -9.86 -18.52
N TRP A 221 1.13 -10.76 -19.47
CA TRP A 221 1.41 -10.46 -20.87
C TRP A 221 0.11 -10.29 -21.66
N PHE A 222 0.07 -9.30 -22.55
CA PHE A 222 -1.06 -9.05 -23.43
C PHE A 222 -0.60 -8.30 -24.69
N SER A 223 -1.44 -8.30 -25.72
CA SER A 223 -1.14 -7.63 -26.98
C SER A 223 -1.18 -6.10 -26.81
N PRO A 224 -0.20 -5.36 -27.35
CA PRO A 224 -0.21 -3.89 -27.37
C PRO A 224 -1.32 -3.30 -28.24
N SER A 225 -1.99 -4.09 -29.10
CA SER A 225 -3.11 -3.65 -29.95
C SER A 225 -4.29 -3.05 -29.19
N ILE A 226 -4.50 -3.45 -27.93
CA ILE A 226 -5.56 -2.92 -27.07
C ILE A 226 -5.14 -1.60 -26.38
N CYS A 227 -3.89 -1.18 -26.58
CA CYS A 227 -3.30 -0.05 -25.88
C CYS A 227 -3.26 1.21 -26.76
N LYS A 228 -3.29 2.34 -26.07
CA LYS A 228 -2.93 3.63 -26.62
C LYS A 228 -1.71 4.14 -25.88
N GLU A 229 -0.62 4.34 -26.60
CA GLU A 229 0.57 4.97 -26.06
C GLU A 229 0.27 6.42 -25.66
N VAL A 230 0.73 6.83 -24.48
CA VAL A 230 0.51 8.19 -23.96
C VAL A 230 1.81 8.93 -23.63
N SER A 231 2.94 8.23 -23.54
CA SER A 231 4.29 8.83 -23.53
C SER A 231 4.82 9.05 -24.95
N ALA A 232 5.80 9.93 -25.10
CA ALA A 232 6.65 10.01 -26.29
C ALA A 232 8.10 9.64 -25.89
N ALA A 233 8.25 8.52 -25.18
CA ALA A 233 9.51 8.17 -24.51
C ALA A 233 10.65 7.89 -25.50
N ASP A 234 10.32 7.58 -26.75
CA ASP A 234 11.24 7.36 -27.88
C ASP A 234 11.22 8.51 -28.90
N GLY A 235 10.56 9.62 -28.58
CA GLY A 235 10.43 10.80 -29.43
C GLY A 235 9.23 10.79 -30.39
N LYS A 236 8.41 9.73 -30.42
CA LYS A 236 7.14 9.68 -31.18
C LYS A 236 6.03 9.02 -30.34
N LYS A 237 4.78 9.11 -30.81
CA LYS A 237 3.62 8.39 -30.27
C LYS A 237 3.11 7.49 -31.37
N ASP A 238 3.79 6.38 -31.60
CA ASP A 238 3.59 5.52 -32.77
C ASP A 238 3.08 4.12 -32.40
N GLN A 239 2.68 3.91 -31.15
CA GLN A 239 2.26 2.60 -30.61
C GLN A 239 3.38 1.55 -30.60
N TYR A 240 4.65 1.97 -30.63
CA TYR A 240 5.80 1.08 -30.56
C TYR A 240 6.31 0.92 -29.12
N PHE A 241 6.01 -0.23 -28.51
CA PHE A 241 6.31 -0.48 -27.09
C PHE A 241 7.63 -1.23 -26.82
N ALA A 242 8.52 -1.33 -27.81
CA ALA A 242 9.78 -2.05 -27.63
C ALA A 242 10.72 -1.39 -26.61
N ASN A 243 10.53 -0.09 -26.34
CA ASN A 243 11.21 0.61 -25.26
C ASN A 243 10.46 0.37 -23.94
N THR A 244 10.99 -0.52 -23.11
CA THR A 244 10.50 -0.75 -21.75
C THR A 244 10.48 0.58 -20.96
N ASN A 245 9.38 0.86 -20.25
CA ASN A 245 8.99 2.12 -19.57
C ASN A 245 8.01 3.06 -20.31
N ALA A 246 7.61 2.76 -21.55
CA ALA A 246 6.55 3.50 -22.23
C ALA A 246 5.24 3.49 -21.41
N GLU A 247 4.59 4.66 -21.30
CA GLU A 247 3.28 4.80 -20.68
C GLU A 247 2.17 4.50 -21.68
N PHE A 248 1.19 3.71 -21.26
CA PHE A 248 0.01 3.38 -22.07
C PHE A 248 -1.28 3.50 -21.26
N THR A 249 -2.38 3.52 -22.00
CA THR A 249 -3.74 3.34 -21.49
C THR A 249 -4.46 2.27 -22.28
N ILE A 250 -5.45 1.63 -21.67
CA ILE A 250 -6.37 0.74 -22.38
C ILE A 250 -7.73 1.46 -22.40
N PRO A 251 -8.06 2.17 -23.49
CA PRO A 251 -9.29 2.93 -23.57
C PRO A 251 -10.50 2.01 -23.75
N GLY A 252 -11.62 2.41 -23.16
CA GLY A 252 -12.90 1.73 -23.31
C GLY A 252 -13.47 1.25 -21.99
N THR A 253 -14.72 0.83 -22.06
CA THR A 253 -15.46 0.26 -20.95
C THR A 253 -15.70 -1.22 -21.23
N PHE A 254 -15.35 -2.07 -20.26
CA PHE A 254 -15.36 -3.52 -20.38
C PHE A 254 -16.38 -4.13 -19.41
N THR A 255 -16.81 -5.35 -19.69
CA THR A 255 -17.76 -6.10 -18.87
C THR A 255 -17.05 -7.21 -18.13
N VAL A 256 -17.16 -7.21 -16.80
CA VAL A 256 -16.72 -8.33 -15.97
C VAL A 256 -17.67 -9.50 -16.19
N SER A 257 -17.15 -10.64 -16.65
CA SER A 257 -17.96 -11.86 -16.86
C SER A 257 -17.78 -12.90 -15.76
N LYS A 258 -16.61 -12.89 -15.11
CA LYS A 258 -16.24 -13.75 -13.99
C LYS A 258 -15.31 -12.99 -13.06
N VAL A 259 -15.36 -13.35 -11.78
CA VAL A 259 -14.45 -12.84 -10.75
C VAL A 259 -13.84 -14.05 -10.06
N ASP A 260 -12.52 -14.03 -9.93
CA ASP A 260 -11.76 -14.95 -9.11
C ASP A 260 -11.37 -14.19 -7.85
N GLU A 261 -12.17 -14.35 -6.80
CA GLU A 261 -11.97 -13.67 -5.52
C GLU A 261 -10.68 -14.11 -4.84
N ALA A 262 -10.28 -15.38 -5.01
CA ALA A 262 -9.08 -15.93 -4.38
C ALA A 262 -7.81 -15.31 -4.95
N ASN A 263 -7.77 -15.07 -6.26
CA ASN A 263 -6.62 -14.48 -6.96
C ASN A 263 -6.80 -12.99 -7.28
N ASN A 264 -7.94 -12.39 -6.92
CA ASN A 264 -8.31 -11.01 -7.21
C ASN A 264 -8.19 -10.65 -8.70
N LEU A 265 -8.75 -11.52 -9.55
CA LEU A 265 -8.79 -11.36 -10.99
C LEU A 265 -10.24 -11.17 -11.47
N ALA A 266 -10.44 -10.33 -12.47
CA ALA A 266 -11.69 -10.22 -13.20
C ALA A 266 -11.48 -10.63 -14.66
N TYR A 267 -12.33 -11.51 -15.17
CA TYR A 267 -12.31 -11.89 -16.58
C TYR A 267 -13.13 -10.90 -17.39
N LEU A 268 -12.47 -10.13 -18.25
CA LEU A 268 -13.12 -9.13 -19.08
C LEU A 268 -13.62 -9.77 -20.38
N LYS A 269 -14.93 -9.72 -20.62
CA LYS A 269 -15.60 -10.44 -21.71
C LYS A 269 -15.04 -10.03 -23.08
N GLU A 270 -14.88 -8.73 -23.30
CA GLU A 270 -14.49 -8.17 -24.59
C GLU A 270 -13.00 -8.38 -24.88
N LEU A 271 -12.18 -8.53 -23.84
CA LEU A 271 -10.74 -8.77 -23.99
C LEU A 271 -10.38 -10.26 -23.98
N GLY A 272 -11.20 -11.10 -23.35
CA GLY A 272 -10.99 -12.55 -23.33
C GLY A 272 -9.84 -13.02 -22.43
N PHE A 273 -9.45 -12.23 -21.42
CA PHE A 273 -8.42 -12.64 -20.45
C PHE A 273 -8.69 -12.11 -19.04
N TRP A 274 -7.98 -12.69 -18.07
CA TRP A 274 -8.03 -12.31 -16.66
C TRP A 274 -7.15 -11.11 -16.39
N VAL A 275 -7.72 -10.11 -15.72
CA VAL A 275 -7.05 -8.85 -15.35
C VAL A 275 -7.07 -8.73 -13.83
N LYS A 276 -6.00 -8.25 -13.22
CA LYS A 276 -6.02 -7.91 -11.79
C LYS A 276 -7.07 -6.83 -11.54
N CYS A 277 -7.97 -7.06 -10.58
CA CYS A 277 -9.02 -6.10 -10.26
C CYS A 277 -8.47 -4.71 -9.91
N GLY A 278 -7.24 -4.62 -9.38
CA GLY A 278 -6.56 -3.36 -9.08
C GLY A 278 -6.20 -2.51 -10.31
N ALA A 279 -6.25 -3.06 -11.53
CA ALA A 279 -6.11 -2.31 -12.77
C ALA A 279 -7.42 -1.65 -13.22
N LEU A 280 -8.54 -1.95 -12.57
CA LEU A 280 -9.90 -1.65 -13.03
C LEU A 280 -10.60 -0.68 -12.09
N ILE A 281 -11.26 0.31 -12.68
CA ILE A 281 -12.15 1.26 -12.01
C ILE A 281 -13.57 0.89 -12.41
N GLU A 282 -14.42 0.59 -11.43
CA GLU A 282 -15.82 0.31 -11.71
C GLU A 282 -16.57 1.59 -12.07
N VAL A 283 -17.25 1.57 -13.21
CA VAL A 283 -18.05 2.68 -13.73
C VAL A 283 -19.54 2.38 -13.73
N LYS A 284 -19.92 1.10 -13.58
CA LYS A 284 -21.31 0.69 -13.35
C LYS A 284 -21.35 -0.64 -12.59
N GLU A 285 -22.21 -0.70 -11.59
CA GLU A 285 -22.53 -1.91 -10.82
C GLU A 285 -22.95 -3.08 -11.70
N GLY A 286 -22.46 -4.26 -11.33
CA GLY A 286 -22.88 -5.54 -11.87
C GLY A 286 -24.15 -6.10 -11.20
N LYS A 287 -24.43 -7.38 -11.45
CA LYS A 287 -25.59 -8.12 -10.92
C LYS A 287 -25.16 -9.33 -10.10
#